data_AF-A0A4U2YEL9-F1
#
_entry.id   AF-A0A4U2YEL9-F1
#
_cell.length_a   1.000
_cell.length_b   1.000
_cell.length_c   1.000
_cell.angle_alpha   90.00
_cell.angle_beta   90.00
_cell.angle_gamma   90.00
#
_symmetry.space_group_name_H-M   'P 1'
#
loop_
_entity.id
_entity.type
_entity.pdbx_description
1 polymer ?
#
loop_
_entity_poly.entity_id
_entity_poly.type
_entity_poly.pdbx_seq_one_letter_code
_entity_poly.pdbx_strand_id
1 'polypeptide(L)' 'MLLPTIKGEIDLFSHFDVCQSCTNLIFGFRRKFPNIKLNVYTNSMR' A
#
# COMPACT_ATOMS: atom_id res chain seq x y z
N MET A 1 7.87 -19.27 -5.86
CA MET A 1 8.90 -18.20 -5.85
C MET A 1 8.35 -17.06 -6.70
N LEU A 2 7.98 -15.93 -6.09
CA LEU A 2 7.55 -14.74 -6.85
C LEU A 2 8.81 -14.02 -7.32
N LEU A 3 8.87 -13.70 -8.62
CA LEU A 3 10.04 -13.16 -9.30
C LEU A 3 10.52 -11.86 -8.63
N PRO A 4 11.81 -11.72 -8.28
CA PRO A 4 12.38 -10.53 -7.65
C PRO A 4 12.39 -9.28 -8.56
N THR A 5 11.82 -9.38 -9.75
CA THR A 5 11.86 -8.38 -10.82
C THR A 5 10.61 -7.53 -10.94
N ILE A 6 9.53 -7.88 -10.25
CA ILE A 6 8.25 -7.16 -10.38
C ILE A 6 8.38 -5.81 -9.70
N LYS A 7 8.42 -4.76 -10.53
CA LYS A 7 8.34 -3.36 -10.15
C LYS A 7 6.98 -2.84 -10.60
N GLY A 8 6.39 -1.96 -9.81
CA GLY A 8 5.09 -1.41 -10.15
C GLY A 8 4.64 -0.35 -9.18
N GLU A 9 3.53 0.27 -9.51
CA GLU A 9 2.87 1.27 -8.69
C GLU A 9 1.40 0.87 -8.52
N ILE A 10 0.90 1.02 -7.29
CA ILE A 10 -0.49 0.78 -6.91
C ILE A 10 -0.97 2.05 -6.23
N ASP A 11 -2.03 2.63 -6.77
CA ASP A 11 -2.76 3.74 -6.18
C ASP A 11 -4.02 3.21 -5.50
N LEU A 12 -4.03 3.19 -4.16
CA LEU A 12 -5.16 2.75 -3.37
C LEU A 12 -6.00 3.97 -2.95
N PHE A 13 -7.26 4.02 -3.40
CA PHE A 13 -8.20 5.06 -3.02
C PHE A 13 -9.19 4.54 -1.99
N SER A 14 -9.34 5.26 -0.87
CA SER A 14 -10.29 4.94 0.18
C SER A 14 -11.15 6.17 0.53
N HIS A 15 -12.45 5.95 0.71
CA HIS A 15 -13.39 6.99 1.12
C HIS A 15 -13.13 7.45 2.57
N PHE A 16 -12.57 6.58 3.41
CA PHE A 16 -12.28 6.88 4.81
C PHE A 16 -10.79 6.71 5.11
N ASP A 17 -10.34 7.30 6.21
CA ASP A 17 -9.01 7.02 6.72
C ASP A 17 -8.84 5.55 7.07
N VAL A 18 -7.65 5.04 6.77
CA VAL A 18 -7.30 3.67 7.12
C VAL A 18 -7.12 3.57 8.63
N CYS A 19 -7.83 2.65 9.27
CA CYS A 19 -7.65 2.40 10.70
C CYS A 19 -6.31 1.71 10.98
N GLN A 20 -5.97 1.52 12.27
CA GLN A 20 -4.69 0.93 12.66
C GLN A 20 -4.48 -0.48 12.09
N SER A 21 -5.52 -1.31 12.03
CA SER A 21 -5.42 -2.66 11.46
C SER A 21 -5.13 -2.62 9.95
N CYS A 22 -5.78 -1.72 9.19
CA CYS A 22 -5.49 -1.48 7.78
C CYS A 22 -4.06 -0.98 7.57
N THR A 23 -3.59 -0.05 8.42
CA THR A 23 -2.21 0.46 8.39
C THR A 23 -1.19 -0.67 8.58
N ASN A 24 -1.44 -1.58 9.51
CA ASN A 24 -0.58 -2.75 9.73
C ASN A 24 -0.48 -3.65 8.49
N LEU A 25 -1.59 -3.85 7.77
CA LEU A 25 -1.60 -4.61 6.51
C LEU A 25 -0.80 -3.90 5.41
N ILE A 26 -0.98 -2.58 5.27
CA ILE A 26 -0.25 -1.75 4.30
C ILE A 26 1.27 -1.83 4.56
N PHE A 27 1.69 -1.75 5.83
CA PHE A 27 3.10 -1.90 6.18
C PHE A 27 3.62 -3.33 5.95
N GLY A 28 2.81 -4.34 6.24
CA GLY A 28 3.13 -5.73 5.89
C GLY A 28 3.37 -5.91 4.39
N PHE A 29 2.50 -5.34 3.56
CA PHE A 29 2.64 -5.36 2.11
C PHE A 29 3.93 -4.68 1.64
N ARG A 30 4.19 -3.44 2.09
CA ARG A 30 5.39 -2.67 1.72
C ARG A 30 6.70 -3.41 2.08
N ARG A 31 6.74 -4.09 3.23
CA ARG A 31 7.90 -4.91 3.63
C ARG A 31 8.07 -6.14 2.74
N LYS A 32 6.98 -6.79 2.36
CA LYS A 32 7.00 -8.01 1.53
C LYS A 32 7.33 -7.71 0.07
N PHE A 33 6.93 -6.54 -0.43
CA PHE A 33 7.08 -6.14 -1.82
C PHE A 33 7.72 -4.75 -1.93
N PRO A 34 9.02 -4.60 -1.58
CA PRO A 34 9.69 -3.29 -1.54
C PRO A 34 9.81 -2.64 -2.93
N ASN A 35 9.73 -3.41 -4.00
CA ASN A 35 9.81 -2.94 -5.39
C ASN A 35 8.47 -2.41 -5.93
N ILE A 36 7.38 -2.50 -5.15
CA ILE A 36 6.07 -1.98 -5.52
C ILE A 36 5.80 -0.72 -4.67
N LYS A 37 5.62 0.41 -5.36
CA LYS A 37 5.21 1.66 -4.72
C LYS A 37 3.71 1.60 -4.46
N LEU A 38 3.31 1.63 -3.19
CA LEU A 38 1.91 1.67 -2.78
C LEU A 38 1.56 3.06 -2.24
N ASN A 39 0.84 3.85 -3.03
CA ASN A 39 0.26 5.13 -2.62
C ASN A 39 -1.13 4.89 -2.02
N VAL A 40 -1.47 5.62 -0.97
CA VAL A 40 -2.76 5.49 -0.31
C VAL A 40 -3.36 6.88 -0.21
N TYR A 41 -4.49 7.07 -0.88
CA TYR A 41 -5.26 8.30 -0.89
C TYR A 41 -6.50 8.10 -0.05
N THR A 42 -6.61 8.86 1.04
CA THR A 42 -7.78 8.87 1.91
C THR A 42 -8.40 10.26 1.90
N ASN A 43 -9.66 10.34 2.31
CA ASN A 43 -10.43 11.59 2.23
C ASN A 43 -9.86 12.71 3.10
N SER A 44 -9.12 12.40 4.17
CA SER A 44 -8.47 13.37 5.05
C SER A 44 -7.15 13.93 4.50
N MET A 45 -6.64 13.38 3.40
CA MET A 45 -5.45 13.89 2.70
C MET A 45 -5.81 14.83 1.54
N ARG A 46 -7.05 15.32 1.49
CA ARG A 46 -7.57 16.24 0.46
C ARG A 46 -7.71 17.66 0.98
#